data_AF-A0A8I1LXY0-F1
#
_entry.id   AF-A0A8I1LXY0-F1
#
_cell.length_a   1.000
_cell.length_b   1.000
_cell.length_c   1.000
_cell.angle_alpha   90.00
_cell.angle_beta   90.00
_cell.angle_gamma   90.00
#
_symmetry.space_group_name_H-M   'P 1'
#
loop_
_entity.id
_entity.type
_entity.pdbx_description
1 polymer ?
#
loop_
_entity_poly.entity_id
_entity_poly.type
_entity_poly.pdbx_seq_one_letter_code
_entity_poly.pdbx_strand_id
1 'polypeptide(L)'
;MKKTLSVLLSVLLLSLVTVPSFAAPATLNKENPVGSVKIFTGEGKQDEYELTIPADTEIPWEATSYAIGKVTATKMWLSPGKTVKVAVTSLNGSKLVNTLDSSKTIAYTLTGAEQMAFLPGDYMKSYDLSVNIAEAEWQKAASGEHTDVLTFTAEYTNA
;
A
#
# COMPACT_ATOMS: atom_id res chain seq x y z
N MET A 1 18.38 -52.71 -13.59
CA MET A 1 17.17 -52.39 -12.78
C MET A 1 17.15 -50.89 -12.45
N LYS A 2 16.54 -50.00 -13.25
CA LYS A 2 16.45 -48.54 -12.91
C LYS A 2 15.26 -47.76 -13.51
N LYS A 3 14.17 -48.40 -13.96
CA LYS A 3 13.03 -47.67 -14.59
C LYS A 3 11.64 -47.93 -14.01
N THR A 4 11.51 -48.82 -13.03
CA THR A 4 10.21 -49.17 -12.43
C THR A 4 9.91 -48.44 -11.12
N LEU A 5 10.91 -47.79 -10.50
CA LEU A 5 10.71 -47.11 -9.21
C LEU A 5 10.06 -45.72 -9.36
N SER A 6 10.21 -45.09 -10.52
CA SER A 6 9.66 -43.74 -10.75
C SER A 6 8.15 -43.77 -11.01
N VAL A 7 7.66 -44.80 -11.72
CA VAL A 7 6.22 -44.96 -12.06
C VAL A 7 5.36 -45.23 -10.82
N LEU A 8 5.89 -45.95 -9.83
CA LEU A 8 5.15 -46.24 -8.59
C LEU A 8 4.96 -44.98 -7.71
N LEU A 9 5.92 -44.06 -7.74
CA LEU A 9 5.85 -42.79 -7.01
C LEU A 9 4.90 -41.79 -7.68
N SER A 10 4.79 -41.81 -9.02
CA SER A 10 3.89 -40.93 -9.78
C SER A 10 2.41 -41.24 -9.55
N VAL A 11 2.06 -42.51 -9.34
CA VAL A 11 0.67 -42.94 -9.11
C VAL A 11 0.20 -42.62 -7.69
N LEU A 12 1.10 -42.60 -6.71
CA LEU A 12 0.75 -42.29 -5.32
C LEU A 12 0.37 -40.80 -5.12
N LEU A 13 0.96 -39.90 -5.90
CA LEU A 13 0.76 -38.44 -5.81
C LEU A 13 -0.54 -37.93 -6.44
N LEU A 14 -1.28 -38.75 -7.20
CA LEU A 14 -2.56 -38.38 -7.83
C LEU A 14 -3.78 -38.51 -6.91
N SER A 15 -3.60 -38.90 -5.65
CA SER A 15 -4.71 -39.16 -4.71
C SER A 15 -5.05 -38.01 -3.75
N LEU A 16 -4.35 -36.87 -3.82
CA LEU A 16 -4.62 -35.68 -3.00
C LEU A 16 -5.71 -34.78 -3.59
N VAL A 17 -6.68 -35.34 -4.31
CA VAL A 17 -7.90 -34.62 -4.67
C VAL A 17 -8.71 -34.48 -3.39
N THR A 18 -8.58 -33.34 -2.73
CA THR A 18 -9.41 -32.98 -1.58
C THR A 18 -10.86 -32.94 -2.02
N VAL A 19 -11.61 -34.01 -1.74
CA VAL A 19 -13.07 -34.00 -1.91
C VAL A 19 -13.63 -32.97 -0.95
N PRO A 20 -14.42 -31.98 -1.41
CA PRO A 20 -15.13 -31.09 -0.51
C PRO A 20 -16.12 -31.93 0.31
N SER A 21 -15.90 -32.03 1.63
CA SER A 21 -16.89 -32.60 2.54
C SER A 21 -17.98 -31.56 2.78
N PHE A 22 -19.16 -31.76 2.18
CA PHE A 22 -20.33 -30.92 2.44
C PHE A 22 -20.98 -31.34 3.77
N ALA A 23 -21.22 -30.37 4.67
CA ALA A 23 -21.93 -30.64 5.92
C ALA A 23 -23.35 -31.17 5.65
N ALA A 24 -23.80 -32.13 6.46
CA ALA A 24 -25.13 -32.72 6.31
C ALA A 24 -26.24 -31.67 6.57
N PRO A 25 -27.32 -31.65 5.77
CA PRO A 25 -28.40 -30.69 5.95
C PRO A 25 -29.19 -30.99 7.23
N ALA A 26 -29.60 -29.94 7.95
CA ALA A 26 -30.50 -30.05 9.08
C ALA A 26 -31.96 -30.18 8.62
N THR A 27 -32.76 -31.01 9.30
CA THR A 27 -34.20 -31.17 9.03
C THR A 27 -35.02 -30.41 10.07
N LEU A 28 -35.93 -29.54 9.63
CA LEU A 28 -36.87 -28.82 10.49
C LEU A 28 -38.22 -29.54 10.54
N ASN A 29 -38.83 -29.62 11.72
CA ASN A 29 -40.15 -30.23 11.91
C ASN A 29 -40.92 -29.58 13.07
N LYS A 30 -42.11 -30.10 13.41
CA LYS A 30 -42.98 -29.53 14.44
C LYS A 30 -42.35 -29.50 15.85
N GLU A 31 -41.52 -30.49 16.17
CA GLU A 31 -40.84 -30.60 17.47
C GLU A 31 -39.54 -29.78 17.50
N ASN A 32 -38.92 -29.58 16.33
CA ASN A 32 -37.70 -28.80 16.12
C ASN A 32 -37.89 -27.80 14.96
N PRO A 33 -38.64 -26.69 15.16
CA PRO A 33 -38.95 -25.75 14.08
C PRO A 33 -37.81 -24.76 13.76
N VAL A 34 -36.72 -24.77 14.52
CA VAL A 34 -35.59 -23.83 14.39
C VAL A 34 -34.30 -24.61 14.09
N GLY A 35 -33.50 -24.11 13.15
CA GLY A 35 -32.16 -24.62 12.86
C GLY A 35 -31.24 -23.49 12.40
N SER A 36 -29.94 -23.76 12.42
CA SER A 36 -28.90 -22.78 12.09
C SER A 36 -27.92 -23.35 11.08
N VAL A 37 -27.44 -22.51 10.15
CA VAL A 37 -26.36 -22.84 9.21
C VAL A 37 -25.21 -21.87 9.43
N LYS A 38 -23.99 -22.40 9.57
CA LYS A 38 -22.79 -21.56 9.60
C LYS A 38 -22.30 -21.34 8.17
N ILE A 39 -22.22 -20.08 7.77
CA ILE A 39 -21.44 -19.66 6.59
C ILE A 39 -20.08 -19.14 7.06
N PHE A 40 -19.02 -19.49 6.33
CA PHE A 40 -17.67 -19.05 6.65
C PHE A 40 -16.85 -18.97 5.37
N THR A 41 -15.93 -18.01 5.32
CA THR A 41 -14.81 -18.00 4.38
C THR A 41 -13.81 -19.05 4.85
N GLY A 42 -13.19 -19.83 3.95
CA GLY A 42 -12.30 -20.97 4.26
C GLY A 42 -11.08 -20.65 5.14
N GLU A 43 -9.85 -21.00 4.71
CA GLU A 43 -8.65 -20.81 5.56
C GLU A 43 -8.23 -19.33 5.79
N GLY A 44 -9.09 -18.37 5.41
CA GLY A 44 -8.80 -16.95 5.47
C GLY A 44 -7.81 -16.49 4.40
N LYS A 45 -7.47 -15.21 4.41
CA LYS A 45 -6.36 -14.67 3.61
C LYS A 45 -5.23 -14.25 4.53
N GLN A 46 -3.99 -14.42 4.05
CA GLN A 46 -2.81 -13.85 4.69
C GLN A 46 -2.79 -12.33 4.54
N ASP A 47 -2.02 -11.69 5.41
CA ASP A 47 -1.85 -10.24 5.37
C ASP A 47 -1.16 -9.82 4.07
N GLU A 48 -1.80 -8.92 3.34
CA GLU A 48 -1.33 -8.40 2.06
C GLU A 48 -1.75 -6.94 1.90
N TYR A 49 -0.81 -6.10 1.47
CA TYR A 49 -1.07 -4.70 1.18
C TYR A 49 -0.46 -4.28 -0.15
N GLU A 50 -1.05 -3.28 -0.75
CA GLU A 50 -0.58 -2.66 -1.98
C GLU A 50 -0.95 -1.17 -1.94
N LEU A 51 0.04 -0.34 -2.23
CA LEU A 51 -0.07 1.11 -2.22
C LEU A 51 0.36 1.64 -3.59
N THR A 52 -0.35 2.64 -4.09
CA THR A 52 0.07 3.47 -5.23
C THR A 52 0.59 4.80 -4.70
N ILE A 53 1.79 5.20 -5.14
CA ILE A 53 2.40 6.50 -4.83
C ILE A 53 2.22 7.47 -6.02
N PRO A 54 2.38 8.79 -5.80
CA PRO A 54 2.34 9.75 -6.90
C PRO A 54 3.46 9.54 -7.93
N ALA A 55 3.21 9.95 -9.17
CA ALA A 55 4.23 9.99 -10.22
C ALA A 55 5.10 11.25 -10.14
N ASP A 56 6.20 11.27 -10.89
CA ASP A 56 7.06 12.44 -11.03
C ASP A 56 6.23 13.66 -11.47
N THR A 57 6.48 14.80 -10.83
CA THR A 57 5.65 15.99 -10.95
C THR A 57 6.53 17.22 -11.14
N GLU A 58 6.23 18.00 -12.18
CA GLU A 58 6.82 19.32 -12.37
C GLU A 58 6.03 20.35 -11.56
N ILE A 59 6.72 21.14 -10.74
CA ILE A 59 6.12 22.25 -9.99
C ILE A 59 6.30 23.52 -10.84
N PRO A 60 5.21 24.22 -11.21
CA PRO A 60 5.30 25.48 -11.92
C PRO A 60 6.11 26.52 -11.12
N TRP A 61 6.95 27.28 -11.83
CA TRP A 61 7.71 28.36 -11.21
C TRP A 61 6.77 29.36 -10.52
N GLU A 62 7.19 29.88 -9.36
CA GLU A 62 6.40 30.82 -8.52
C GLU A 62 5.13 30.24 -7.88
N ALA A 63 4.84 28.94 -8.05
CA ALA A 63 3.72 28.30 -7.36
C ALA A 63 3.97 28.26 -5.84
N THR A 64 3.06 28.83 -5.05
CA THR A 64 3.19 28.86 -3.59
C THR A 64 2.65 27.60 -2.91
N SER A 65 1.75 26.89 -3.58
CA SER A 65 1.23 25.58 -3.18
C SER A 65 0.90 24.78 -4.43
N TYR A 66 1.30 23.51 -4.45
CA TYR A 66 1.05 22.63 -5.58
C TYR A 66 0.80 21.19 -5.12
N ALA A 67 -0.32 20.61 -5.58
CA ALA A 67 -0.65 19.23 -5.31
C ALA A 67 0.22 18.30 -6.16
N ILE A 68 0.94 17.39 -5.51
CA ILE A 68 1.85 16.44 -6.19
C ILE A 68 1.22 15.05 -6.35
N GLY A 69 -0.01 14.85 -5.86
CA GLY A 69 -0.77 13.62 -6.01
C GLY A 69 -1.18 13.01 -4.68
N LYS A 70 -1.45 11.70 -4.67
CA LYS A 70 -1.94 10.96 -3.49
C LYS A 70 -1.21 9.65 -3.29
N VAL A 71 -1.13 9.20 -2.03
CA VAL A 71 -0.83 7.81 -1.69
C VAL A 71 -2.14 7.07 -1.46
N THR A 72 -2.39 6.01 -2.22
CA THR A 72 -3.68 5.29 -2.23
C THR A 72 -3.52 3.80 -1.94
N ALA A 73 -4.39 3.26 -1.09
CA ALA A 73 -4.41 1.83 -0.79
C ALA A 73 -5.24 1.04 -1.81
N THR A 74 -4.56 0.30 -2.71
CA THR A 74 -5.21 -0.59 -3.69
C THR A 74 -5.48 -1.97 -3.13
N LYS A 75 -4.82 -2.35 -2.04
CA LYS A 75 -5.08 -3.58 -1.28
C LYS A 75 -4.72 -3.35 0.18
N MET A 76 -5.60 -3.76 1.10
CA MET A 76 -5.38 -3.61 2.54
C MET A 76 -6.03 -4.77 3.32
N TRP A 77 -5.65 -5.99 2.94
CA TRP A 77 -6.07 -7.20 3.63
C TRP A 77 -5.14 -7.40 4.82
N LEU A 78 -5.39 -6.68 5.90
CA LEU A 78 -4.59 -6.78 7.11
C LEU A 78 -5.36 -7.54 8.18
N SER A 79 -4.65 -8.24 9.06
CA SER A 79 -5.24 -8.81 10.26
C SER A 79 -5.75 -7.69 11.20
N PRO A 80 -6.82 -7.92 11.99
CA PRO A 80 -7.27 -6.97 12.99
C PRO A 80 -6.13 -6.53 13.94
N GLY A 81 -6.04 -5.22 14.22
CA GLY A 81 -4.99 -4.65 15.06
C GLY A 81 -3.65 -4.38 14.36
N LYS A 82 -3.57 -4.62 13.04
CA LYS A 82 -2.41 -4.26 12.21
C LYS A 82 -2.63 -2.95 11.48
N THR A 83 -1.54 -2.30 11.09
CA THR A 83 -1.55 -1.09 10.28
C THR A 83 -0.36 -1.04 9.33
N VAL A 84 -0.53 -0.31 8.23
CA VAL A 84 0.57 0.11 7.37
C VAL A 84 0.73 1.62 7.51
N LYS A 85 1.89 2.05 8.01
CA LYS A 85 2.27 3.47 8.10
C LYS A 85 3.18 3.81 6.94
N VAL A 86 2.99 4.99 6.33
CA VAL A 86 3.87 5.46 5.25
C VAL A 86 4.61 6.68 5.72
N ALA A 87 5.94 6.59 5.74
CA ALA A 87 6.81 7.73 5.97
C ALA A 87 7.29 8.29 4.62
N VAL A 88 7.45 9.61 4.54
CA VAL A 88 8.03 10.28 3.37
C VAL A 88 9.28 11.01 3.82
N THR A 89 10.38 10.76 3.13
CA THR A 89 11.64 11.45 3.35
C THR A 89 12.08 12.14 2.06
N SER A 90 12.68 13.32 2.19
CA SER A 90 13.32 14.01 1.07
C SER A 90 14.81 13.69 1.06
N LEU A 91 15.37 13.45 -0.12
CA LEU A 91 16.80 13.26 -0.33
C LEU A 91 17.60 14.51 0.09
N ASN A 92 17.08 15.70 -0.22
CA ASN A 92 17.76 16.97 0.00
C ASN A 92 17.25 17.77 1.22
N GLY A 93 16.54 17.12 2.14
CA GLY A 93 16.05 17.77 3.36
C GLY A 93 15.00 18.85 3.10
N SER A 94 14.05 18.54 2.21
CA SER A 94 12.97 19.40 1.73
C SER A 94 13.47 20.64 1.00
N LYS A 95 14.40 20.42 0.06
CA LYS A 95 14.96 21.47 -0.78
C LYS A 95 15.05 20.98 -2.22
N LEU A 96 14.52 21.77 -3.14
CA LEU A 96 14.85 21.60 -4.56
C LEU A 96 16.27 22.12 -4.76
N VAL A 97 17.16 21.27 -5.29
CA VAL A 97 18.58 21.58 -5.49
C VAL A 97 18.83 21.83 -6.98
N ASN A 98 19.52 22.91 -7.31
CA ASN A 98 19.84 23.24 -8.70
C ASN A 98 20.74 22.18 -9.33
N THR A 99 20.45 21.81 -10.58
CA THR A 99 21.18 20.75 -11.29
C THR A 99 22.60 21.14 -11.72
N LEU A 100 22.91 22.44 -11.78
CA LEU A 100 24.21 22.99 -12.17
C LEU A 100 25.05 23.48 -10.97
N ASP A 101 24.41 23.94 -9.89
CA ASP A 101 25.09 24.43 -8.68
C ASP A 101 24.33 24.01 -7.41
N SER A 102 24.79 22.97 -6.73
CA SER A 102 24.12 22.41 -5.54
C SER A 102 24.05 23.34 -4.33
N SER A 103 24.77 24.47 -4.35
CA SER A 103 24.63 25.51 -3.33
C SER A 103 23.35 26.35 -3.50
N LYS A 104 22.75 26.33 -4.69
CA LYS A 104 21.49 27.02 -5.01
C LYS A 104 20.34 26.09 -4.73
N THR A 105 19.50 26.49 -3.77
CA THR A 105 18.39 25.67 -3.29
C THR A 105 17.13 26.51 -3.11
N ILE A 106 15.98 25.86 -3.25
CA ILE A 106 14.65 26.41 -2.99
C ILE A 106 14.04 25.55 -1.89
N ALA A 107 13.84 26.13 -0.70
CA ALA A 107 13.25 25.39 0.41
C ALA A 107 11.74 25.21 0.19
N TYR A 108 11.22 24.06 0.60
CA TYR A 108 9.80 23.78 0.56
C TYR A 108 9.33 23.04 1.81
N THR A 109 8.02 23.01 2.03
CA THR A 109 7.38 22.15 3.04
C THR A 109 6.42 21.18 2.38
N LEU A 110 6.34 19.97 2.92
CA LEU A 110 5.45 18.93 2.44
C LEU A 110 4.25 18.82 3.39
N THR A 111 3.04 18.96 2.86
CA THR A 111 1.80 18.78 3.61
C THR A 111 1.15 17.45 3.26
N GLY A 112 0.53 16.79 4.25
CA GLY A 112 -0.14 15.49 4.10
C GLY A 112 0.73 14.27 4.43
N ALA A 113 2.06 14.44 4.52
CA ALA A 113 2.98 13.33 4.74
C ALA A 113 2.95 12.73 6.16
N GLU A 114 2.55 13.49 7.19
CA GLU A 114 2.57 13.04 8.59
C GLU A 114 1.37 12.18 9.00
N GLN A 115 0.36 12.04 8.14
CA GLN A 115 -0.95 11.47 8.52
C GLN A 115 -1.23 10.09 7.90
N MET A 116 -0.25 9.49 7.24
CA MET A 116 -0.48 8.29 6.41
C MET A 116 -0.44 7.01 7.23
N ALA A 117 -1.62 6.58 7.69
CA ALA A 117 -1.84 5.29 8.33
C ALA A 117 -3.06 4.58 7.73
N PHE A 118 -2.83 3.39 7.21
CA PHE A 118 -3.87 2.53 6.64
C PHE A 118 -4.20 1.39 7.59
N LEU A 119 -5.49 1.15 7.77
CA LEU A 119 -6.07 0.14 8.65
C LEU A 119 -6.65 -1.03 7.85
N PRO A 120 -6.98 -2.15 8.49
CA PRO A 120 -7.60 -3.29 7.82
C PRO A 120 -8.87 -2.87 7.08
N GLY A 121 -8.95 -3.17 5.79
CA GLY A 121 -10.12 -2.85 4.98
C GLY A 121 -10.17 -1.42 4.42
N ASP A 122 -9.14 -0.59 4.60
CA ASP A 122 -9.00 0.75 4.01
C ASP A 122 -8.78 0.70 2.48
N TYR A 123 -9.65 0.01 1.75
CA TYR A 123 -9.62 -0.06 0.30
C TYR A 123 -9.99 1.30 -0.32
N MET A 124 -9.16 1.78 -1.24
CA MET A 124 -9.28 3.08 -1.92
C MET A 124 -9.20 4.31 -1.00
N LYS A 125 -8.82 4.14 0.27
CA LYS A 125 -8.45 5.27 1.12
C LYS A 125 -7.20 5.94 0.54
N SER A 126 -7.17 7.26 0.55
CA SER A 126 -6.08 8.05 -0.01
C SER A 126 -5.70 9.22 0.88
N TYR A 127 -4.42 9.58 0.88
CA TYR A 127 -3.89 10.79 1.49
C TYR A 127 -3.31 11.70 0.42
N ASP A 128 -3.78 12.95 0.37
CA ASP A 128 -3.27 13.99 -0.53
C ASP A 128 -1.91 14.51 -0.07
N LEU A 129 -0.98 14.71 -1.01
CA LEU A 129 0.30 15.35 -0.78
C LEU A 129 0.40 16.66 -1.56
N SER A 130 0.99 17.67 -0.95
CA SER A 130 1.27 18.94 -1.62
C SER A 130 2.59 19.52 -1.17
N VAL A 131 3.28 20.16 -2.11
CA VAL A 131 4.50 20.93 -1.86
C VAL A 131 4.13 22.39 -1.74
N ASN A 132 4.65 23.07 -0.73
CA ASN A 132 4.44 24.49 -0.51
C ASN A 132 5.79 25.21 -0.50
N ILE A 133 5.89 26.28 -1.28
CA ILE A 133 7.11 27.06 -1.44
C ILE A 133 6.76 28.51 -1.14
N ALA A 134 7.48 29.14 -0.22
CA ALA A 134 7.23 30.54 0.09
C ALA A 134 7.64 31.43 -1.09
N GLU A 135 6.89 32.51 -1.35
CA GLU A 135 7.21 33.46 -2.42
C GLU A 135 8.65 33.99 -2.33
N ALA A 136 9.14 34.25 -1.11
CA ALA A 136 10.51 34.69 -0.89
C ALA A 136 11.58 33.65 -1.32
N GLU A 137 11.26 32.35 -1.30
CA GLU A 137 12.15 31.30 -1.80
C GLU A 137 12.27 31.35 -3.32
N TRP A 138 11.17 31.67 -4.02
CA TRP A 138 11.18 31.87 -5.47
C TRP A 138 11.97 33.11 -5.86
N GLN A 139 11.79 34.24 -5.16
CA GLN A 139 12.46 35.50 -5.50
C GLN A 139 13.98 35.45 -5.31
N LYS A 140 14.48 34.59 -4.42
CA LYS A 140 15.92 34.37 -4.20
C LYS A 140 16.49 33.20 -5.01
N ALA A 141 15.65 32.42 -5.69
CA ALA A 141 16.07 31.24 -6.41
C ALA A 141 16.98 31.62 -7.58
N ALA A 142 18.02 30.82 -7.81
CA ALA A 142 18.76 30.92 -9.06
C ALA A 142 17.85 30.47 -10.22
N SER A 143 18.10 30.97 -11.42
CA SER A 143 17.43 30.45 -12.62
C SER A 143 17.89 29.02 -12.92
N GLY A 144 17.02 28.23 -13.54
CA GLY A 144 17.33 26.89 -14.03
C GLY A 144 16.58 25.80 -13.28
N GLU A 145 16.88 24.56 -13.65
CA GLU A 145 16.19 23.39 -13.11
C GLU A 145 16.66 23.10 -11.68
N HIS A 146 15.68 22.85 -10.79
CA HIS A 146 15.91 22.40 -9.42
C HIS A 146 15.10 21.14 -9.16
N THR A 147 15.72 20.13 -8.54
CA THR A 147 15.10 18.82 -8.32
C THR A 147 15.27 18.36 -6.89
N ASP A 148 14.35 17.50 -6.45
CA ASP A 148 14.46 16.71 -5.23
C ASP A 148 13.80 15.35 -5.47
N VAL A 149 14.13 14.36 -4.64
CA VAL A 149 13.58 13.01 -4.70
C VAL A 149 12.92 12.70 -3.36
N LEU A 150 11.61 12.42 -3.40
CA LEU A 150 10.85 11.95 -2.25
C LEU A 150 10.84 10.42 -2.22
N THR A 151 11.26 9.84 -1.11
CA THR A 151 11.23 8.39 -0.86
C THR A 151 10.07 8.05 0.06
N PHE A 152 9.24 7.08 -0.36
CA PHE A 152 8.11 6.58 0.41
C PHE A 152 8.47 5.23 1.03
N THR A 153 8.35 5.13 2.35
CA THR A 153 8.63 3.89 3.10
C THR A 153 7.37 3.40 3.79
N ALA A 154 6.87 2.25 3.37
CA ALA A 154 5.75 1.59 4.02
C ALA A 154 6.25 0.63 5.13
N GLU A 155 5.69 0.76 6.32
CA GLU A 155 5.98 -0.10 7.47
C GLU A 155 4.71 -0.81 7.93
N TYR A 156 4.73 -2.15 7.91
CA TYR A 156 3.67 -2.98 8.46
C TYR A 156 3.96 -3.28 9.94
N THR A 157 3.07 -2.83 10.82
CA THR A 157 3.26 -2.89 12.27
C THR A 157 1.94 -3.10 13.01
N ASN A 158 1.98 -3.18 14.34
CA ASN A 158 0.78 -3.14 15.16
C ASN A 158 0.23 -1.71 15.21
N ALA A 159 -1.10 -1.57 15.19
CA ALA A 159 -1.78 -0.29 15.27
C ALA A 159 -1.50 0.46 16.58
#